data_AF-A0AAJ2E7G4-F1
#
_entry.id   AF-A0AAJ2E7G4-F1
#
_cell.length_a   1.000
_cell.length_b   1.000
_cell.length_c   1.000
_cell.angle_alpha   90.00
_cell.angle_beta   90.00
_cell.angle_gamma   90.00
#
_symmetry.space_group_name_H-M   'P 1'
#
loop_
_entity.id
_entity.type
_entity.pdbx_description
1 polymer ?
#
loop_
_entity_poly.entity_id
_entity_poly.type
_entity_poly.pdbx_seq_one_letter_code
_entity_poly.pdbx_strand_id
1 'polypeptide(L)'
;MKKATSLLRLLLLILLAATTTGVYAGQFSVQCAYSHTKPDDSIVRYGLPGLAMQHDFFGNRSTDAFSDLAKLNVNKATTCNITADASAYWVPQLKRAAGIVVPDFQKTYYQKNTELPVVTAIPQGLEMLAGDHHGTAANPAIAYFCQNVGYMANPPTSCPVVNGNAQFDIVIYFPDCWDGEHIKPDFSSGVQNMAYHNNKDGSCPEAYPIKIQQLQLNLQYTLGNNGDLNGAQLSMDPIMVNGVLTPQWGSLYTAHADFINAWKPDSLQYATDNCSNNGNTACSSDIPTYYVKSSSDTWLDSGGTPHNADEKLRVGPGDIIFMKFPTPVITDYTYQTAFIQTQGGDVTDSTAVYLYLFAAATNWDDQNKPPTGSACTPQSVGAIYLDNVNKLRINSIDAYVKQQIAAKAPEIAICIKNNTSKVVELNSREVKKGVPALFLK
;
A
#
# COMPACT_ATOMS: atom_id res chain seq x y z
N MET A 1 -52.83 51.91 30.53
CA MET A 1 -53.72 50.87 29.98
C MET A 1 -53.39 50.63 28.50
N LYS A 2 -52.77 49.49 28.16
CA LYS A 2 -52.63 48.87 26.82
C LYS A 2 -51.79 47.59 27.04
N LYS A 3 -52.45 46.47 27.38
CA LYS A 3 -52.80 45.33 26.50
C LYS A 3 -51.60 44.67 25.82
N ALA A 4 -51.39 43.42 26.22
CA ALA A 4 -50.48 42.42 25.69
C ALA A 4 -50.80 42.02 24.24
N THR A 5 -49.78 41.57 23.51
CA THR A 5 -49.89 40.42 22.60
C THR A 5 -48.50 39.84 22.35
N SER A 6 -48.30 38.63 22.85
CA SER A 6 -47.19 37.74 22.53
C SER A 6 -47.34 37.26 21.08
N LEU A 7 -46.30 37.44 20.25
CA LEU A 7 -46.20 36.79 18.94
C LEU A 7 -45.17 35.67 19.04
N LEU A 8 -45.69 34.45 19.10
CA LEU A 8 -44.95 33.20 19.01
C LEU A 8 -44.35 33.09 17.59
N ARG A 9 -43.03 33.29 17.45
CA ARG A 9 -42.31 32.94 16.20
C ARG A 9 -41.85 31.49 16.30
N LEU A 10 -42.53 30.62 15.57
CA LEU A 10 -42.15 29.23 15.33
C LEU A 10 -40.86 29.23 14.50
N LEU A 11 -39.70 29.00 15.13
CA LEU A 11 -38.44 28.75 14.42
C LEU A 11 -38.44 27.29 13.98
N LEU A 12 -38.71 27.05 12.70
CA LEU A 12 -38.52 25.74 12.08
C LEU A 12 -37.00 25.55 11.86
N LEU A 13 -36.31 24.89 12.79
CA LEU A 13 -34.94 24.42 12.54
C LEU A 13 -35.01 23.28 11.52
N ILE A 14 -34.72 23.60 10.25
CA ILE A 14 -34.35 22.60 9.26
C ILE A 14 -32.92 22.18 9.63
N LEU A 15 -32.78 21.07 10.37
CA LEU A 15 -31.50 20.37 10.44
C LEU A 15 -31.20 19.84 9.04
N LEU A 16 -30.38 20.56 8.27
CA LEU A 16 -29.62 19.96 7.19
C LEU A 16 -28.60 19.02 7.85
N ALA A 17 -28.97 17.75 7.97
CA ALA A 17 -27.99 16.70 8.20
C ALA A 17 -27.13 16.62 6.92
N ALA A 18 -25.98 17.30 6.92
CA ALA A 18 -24.93 17.02 5.96
C ALA A 18 -24.35 15.65 6.31
N THR A 19 -24.97 14.59 5.82
CA THR A 19 -24.35 13.26 5.77
C THR A 19 -23.36 13.25 4.60
N THR A 20 -22.20 13.88 4.79
CA THR A 20 -21.02 13.51 4.01
C THR A 20 -20.51 12.20 4.62
N THR A 21 -21.16 11.08 4.32
CA THR A 21 -20.50 9.79 4.42
C THR A 21 -19.56 9.73 3.22
N GLY A 22 -18.38 10.34 3.37
CA GLY A 22 -17.24 9.91 2.57
C GLY A 22 -17.00 8.47 2.97
N VAL A 23 -17.52 7.53 2.17
CA VAL A 23 -17.08 6.15 2.24
C VAL A 23 -15.61 6.22 1.90
N TYR A 24 -14.74 6.15 2.92
CA TYR A 24 -13.32 5.95 2.68
C TYR A 24 -13.25 4.68 1.84
N ALA A 25 -12.90 4.79 0.56
CA ALA A 25 -12.67 3.62 -0.29
C ALA A 25 -11.37 2.98 0.19
N GLY A 26 -11.30 1.64 0.16
CA GLY A 26 -10.13 0.92 0.63
C GLY A 26 -8.89 1.34 -0.16
N GLN A 27 -7.81 1.66 0.55
CA GLN A 27 -6.57 2.15 -0.06
C GLN A 27 -5.33 1.80 0.76
N PHE A 28 -4.20 1.75 0.06
CA PHE A 28 -2.86 1.80 0.64
C PHE A 28 -1.99 2.72 -0.22
N SER A 29 -0.80 3.07 0.26
CA SER A 29 0.12 3.94 -0.48
C SER A 29 1.56 3.52 -0.31
N VAL A 30 2.34 3.68 -1.37
CA VAL A 30 3.79 3.55 -1.36
C VAL A 30 4.41 4.88 -1.70
N GLN A 31 5.50 5.21 -1.00
CA GLN A 31 6.32 6.36 -1.32
C GLN A 31 7.71 5.87 -1.70
N CYS A 32 8.18 6.28 -2.88
CA CYS A 32 9.50 5.92 -3.39
C CYS A 32 10.30 7.19 -3.64
N ALA A 33 11.49 7.25 -3.06
CA ALA A 33 12.43 8.34 -3.34
C ALA A 33 12.91 8.27 -4.80
N TYR A 34 13.36 9.41 -5.33
CA TYR A 34 14.05 9.44 -6.62
C TYR A 34 15.17 8.39 -6.68
N SER A 35 15.25 7.67 -7.81
CA SER A 35 16.32 6.71 -8.06
C SER A 35 17.40 7.29 -8.96
N HIS A 36 17.07 7.58 -10.22
CA HIS A 36 18.00 8.06 -11.24
C HIS A 36 17.25 8.64 -12.44
N THR A 37 17.96 9.33 -13.34
CA THR A 37 17.43 9.81 -14.63
C THR A 37 18.11 9.08 -15.78
N LYS A 38 17.35 8.65 -16.79
CA LYS A 38 17.88 8.12 -18.07
C LYS A 38 17.00 8.50 -19.27
N PRO A 39 17.59 8.61 -20.48
CA PRO A 39 16.85 8.73 -21.73
C PRO A 39 16.30 7.39 -22.24
N ASP A 40 15.62 6.65 -21.35
CA ASP A 40 15.21 5.27 -21.55
C ASP A 40 13.70 5.10 -21.31
N ASP A 41 13.08 4.17 -22.02
CA ASP A 41 11.67 3.80 -21.84
C ASP A 41 11.52 2.31 -22.22
N SER A 42 10.99 1.51 -21.30
CA SER A 42 10.86 0.06 -21.49
C SER A 42 9.48 -0.40 -21.98
N ILE A 43 8.52 0.51 -22.13
CA ILE A 43 7.19 0.20 -22.67
C ILE A 43 7.11 0.67 -24.13
N VAL A 44 7.39 1.95 -24.37
CA VAL A 44 7.24 2.60 -25.68
C VAL A 44 8.49 2.46 -26.56
N ARG A 45 9.69 2.49 -25.95
CA ARG A 45 10.98 2.38 -26.66
C ARG A 45 11.80 1.17 -26.20
N TYR A 46 11.12 0.04 -25.94
CA TYR A 46 11.77 -1.17 -25.45
C TYR A 46 12.99 -1.58 -26.29
N GLY A 47 14.12 -1.79 -25.61
CA GLY A 47 15.38 -2.22 -26.20
C GLY A 47 16.17 -1.13 -26.92
N LEU A 48 15.76 0.14 -26.83
CA LEU A 48 16.39 1.27 -27.51
C LEU A 48 17.01 2.27 -26.50
N PRO A 49 18.13 1.93 -25.85
CA PRO A 49 18.73 2.77 -24.83
C PRO A 49 19.15 4.13 -25.40
N GLY A 50 18.81 5.20 -24.68
CA GLY A 50 19.13 6.57 -25.05
C GLY A 50 18.33 7.17 -26.21
N LEU A 51 17.29 6.48 -26.70
CA LEU A 51 16.45 6.95 -27.79
C LEU A 51 15.08 7.47 -27.33
N ALA A 52 14.79 7.46 -26.03
CA ALA A 52 13.60 8.07 -25.45
C ALA A 52 13.89 9.49 -24.92
N MET A 53 12.85 10.19 -24.49
CA MET A 53 12.97 11.38 -23.64
C MET A 53 13.63 11.08 -22.29
N GLN A 54 14.04 12.13 -21.58
CA GLN A 54 14.62 11.97 -20.24
C GLN A 54 13.52 11.66 -19.24
N HIS A 55 13.64 10.52 -18.58
CA HIS A 55 12.73 10.10 -17.52
C HIS A 55 13.44 10.09 -16.17
N ASP A 56 12.73 10.55 -15.13
CA ASP A 56 13.10 10.36 -13.73
C ASP A 56 12.44 9.08 -13.21
N PHE A 57 13.25 8.14 -12.70
CA PHE A 57 12.83 6.81 -12.28
C PHE A 57 12.71 6.68 -10.76
N PHE A 58 11.76 5.84 -10.33
CA PHE A 58 11.47 5.52 -8.93
C PHE A 58 11.18 4.04 -8.74
N GLY A 59 11.26 3.58 -7.48
CA GLY A 59 11.04 2.18 -7.13
C GLY A 59 12.27 1.36 -7.47
N ASN A 60 12.15 0.43 -8.40
CA ASN A 60 13.26 -0.44 -8.79
C ASN A 60 14.48 0.36 -9.27
N ARG A 61 15.62 0.13 -8.62
CA ARG A 61 16.86 0.88 -8.87
C ARG A 61 17.57 0.48 -10.17
N SER A 62 17.13 -0.61 -10.80
CA SER A 62 17.76 -1.16 -12.00
C SER A 62 17.03 -0.83 -13.30
N THR A 63 15.92 -0.10 -13.23
CA THR A 63 15.10 0.24 -14.40
C THR A 63 15.92 0.90 -15.52
N ASP A 64 15.68 0.48 -16.76
CA ASP A 64 16.33 0.95 -17.98
C ASP A 64 15.48 0.58 -19.21
N ALA A 65 15.97 0.90 -20.41
CA ALA A 65 15.26 0.66 -21.67
C ALA A 65 14.95 -0.82 -21.97
N PHE A 66 15.54 -1.77 -21.24
CA PHE A 66 15.30 -3.19 -21.45
C PHE A 66 14.55 -3.86 -20.31
N SER A 67 14.02 -3.09 -19.36
CA SER A 67 13.36 -3.61 -18.18
C SER A 67 12.06 -4.33 -18.54
N ASP A 68 11.82 -5.44 -17.84
CA ASP A 68 10.60 -6.23 -17.86
C ASP A 68 10.47 -6.93 -16.49
N LEU A 69 9.37 -7.65 -16.27
CA LEU A 69 9.17 -8.37 -15.01
C LEU A 69 10.36 -9.27 -14.63
N ALA A 70 10.97 -9.96 -15.59
CA ALA A 70 12.07 -10.88 -15.30
C ALA A 70 13.29 -10.11 -14.80
N LYS A 71 13.66 -9.00 -15.46
CA LYS A 71 14.80 -8.17 -15.04
C LYS A 71 14.58 -7.45 -13.72
N LEU A 72 13.38 -6.89 -13.51
CA LEU A 72 13.02 -6.25 -12.24
C LEU A 72 13.08 -7.27 -11.09
N ASN A 73 12.75 -8.54 -11.35
CA ASN A 73 12.85 -9.62 -10.36
C ASN A 73 14.28 -10.12 -10.11
N VAL A 74 15.24 -9.88 -11.01
CA VAL A 74 16.66 -10.20 -10.76
C VAL A 74 17.25 -9.24 -9.72
N ASN A 75 16.86 -7.96 -9.75
CA ASN A 75 17.30 -6.97 -8.78
C ASN A 75 16.09 -6.26 -8.15
N LYS A 76 15.66 -6.76 -7.00
CA LYS A 76 14.51 -6.24 -6.26
C LYS A 76 14.83 -5.04 -5.36
N ALA A 77 16.03 -4.48 -5.45
CA ALA A 77 16.39 -3.30 -4.69
C ALA A 77 15.50 -2.12 -5.10
N THR A 78 14.80 -1.55 -4.12
CA THR A 78 13.82 -0.48 -4.34
C THR A 78 14.17 0.80 -3.57
N THR A 79 13.68 1.94 -4.02
CA THR A 79 13.67 3.20 -3.26
C THR A 79 12.39 3.41 -2.45
N CYS A 80 11.45 2.46 -2.54
CA CYS A 80 10.16 2.52 -1.86
C CYS A 80 10.26 2.24 -0.35
N ASN A 81 9.38 2.88 0.41
CA ASN A 81 9.21 2.64 1.85
C ASN A 81 8.60 1.27 2.19
N ILE A 82 8.07 0.57 1.19
CA ILE A 82 7.60 -0.83 1.28
C ILE A 82 8.54 -1.66 0.42
N THR A 83 9.37 -2.48 1.06
CA THR A 83 10.41 -3.29 0.38
C THR A 83 9.85 -4.41 -0.48
N ALA A 84 8.56 -4.75 -0.31
CA ALA A 84 7.84 -5.66 -1.20
C ALA A 84 7.55 -5.07 -2.58
N ASP A 85 7.62 -3.74 -2.74
CA ASP A 85 7.39 -3.08 -4.02
C ASP A 85 8.70 -2.93 -4.81
N ALA A 86 8.96 -3.90 -5.68
CA ALA A 86 10.07 -3.85 -6.64
C ALA A 86 9.62 -3.34 -8.03
N SER A 87 8.46 -2.69 -8.12
CA SER A 87 7.90 -2.12 -9.35
C SER A 87 8.73 -0.95 -9.86
N ALA A 88 8.62 -0.69 -11.16
CA ALA A 88 9.23 0.47 -11.80
C ALA A 88 8.16 1.55 -12.04
N TYR A 89 8.51 2.80 -11.76
CA TYR A 89 7.71 3.98 -12.06
C TYR A 89 8.60 5.02 -12.71
N TRP A 90 8.15 5.67 -13.77
CA TRP A 90 8.90 6.78 -14.35
C TRP A 90 7.99 7.84 -14.97
N VAL A 91 8.55 9.04 -15.07
CA VAL A 91 7.87 10.27 -15.50
C VAL A 91 8.85 11.15 -16.26
N PRO A 92 8.40 12.03 -17.18
CA PRO A 92 9.28 12.97 -17.86
C PRO A 92 9.96 13.92 -16.88
N GLN A 93 11.23 14.22 -17.12
CA GLN A 93 11.99 15.15 -16.31
C GLN A 93 11.40 16.57 -16.38
N LEU A 94 11.31 17.24 -15.23
CA LEU A 94 10.87 18.64 -15.13
C LEU A 94 12.04 19.62 -15.33
N LYS A 95 11.80 20.67 -16.10
CA LYS A 95 12.70 21.81 -16.27
C LYS A 95 11.97 23.12 -16.04
N ARG A 96 12.64 24.02 -15.34
CA ARG A 96 12.27 25.44 -15.19
C ARG A 96 13.33 26.31 -15.89
N ALA A 97 13.09 27.62 -15.94
CA ALA A 97 14.08 28.58 -16.42
C ALA A 97 15.44 28.48 -15.69
N ALA A 98 15.42 28.15 -14.39
CA ALA A 98 16.63 27.96 -13.58
C ALA A 98 17.38 26.64 -13.85
N GLY A 99 16.78 25.69 -14.58
CA GLY A 99 17.37 24.38 -14.88
C GLY A 99 16.44 23.21 -14.55
N ILE A 100 17.01 22.02 -14.52
CA ILE A 100 16.31 20.78 -14.17
C ILE A 100 15.88 20.82 -12.70
N VAL A 101 14.67 20.33 -12.44
CA VAL A 101 14.13 20.13 -11.10
C VAL A 101 13.98 18.64 -10.88
N VAL A 102 14.79 18.08 -10.00
CA VAL A 102 14.69 16.68 -9.60
C VAL A 102 13.53 16.56 -8.60
N PRO A 103 12.60 15.61 -8.77
CA PRO A 103 11.54 15.36 -7.81
C PRO A 103 12.09 14.81 -6.49
N ASP A 104 11.46 15.17 -5.38
CA ASP A 104 11.88 14.68 -4.05
C ASP A 104 11.50 13.20 -3.88
N PHE A 105 10.26 12.86 -4.23
CA PHE A 105 9.71 11.52 -4.23
C PHE A 105 8.46 11.44 -5.10
N GLN A 106 8.05 10.21 -5.41
CA GLN A 106 6.68 9.93 -5.81
C GLN A 106 5.96 9.21 -4.67
N LYS A 107 4.68 9.52 -4.48
CA LYS A 107 3.78 8.79 -3.60
C LYS A 107 2.59 8.29 -4.40
N THR A 108 2.49 6.97 -4.54
CA THR A 108 1.41 6.31 -5.27
C THR A 108 0.38 5.76 -4.30
N TYR A 109 -0.87 6.17 -4.48
CA TYR A 109 -2.03 5.59 -3.80
C TYR A 109 -2.64 4.51 -4.68
N TYR A 110 -2.87 3.33 -4.11
CA TYR A 110 -3.58 2.22 -4.74
C TYR A 110 -5.01 2.23 -4.23
N GLN A 111 -5.92 2.71 -5.06
CA GLN A 111 -7.28 3.07 -4.65
C GLN A 111 -8.32 2.16 -5.29
N LYS A 112 -9.35 1.80 -4.52
CA LYS A 112 -10.54 1.11 -5.05
C LYS A 112 -11.52 2.08 -5.76
N ASN A 113 -11.45 3.38 -5.42
CA ASN A 113 -12.27 4.51 -5.94
C ASN A 113 -13.79 4.44 -5.78
N THR A 114 -14.36 3.25 -5.61
CA THR A 114 -15.80 3.00 -5.55
C THR A 114 -16.06 1.82 -4.60
N GLU A 115 -17.30 1.68 -4.12
CA GLU A 115 -17.66 0.57 -3.24
C GLU A 115 -17.71 -0.78 -3.99
N LEU A 116 -18.03 -0.72 -5.29
CA LEU A 116 -18.09 -1.85 -6.21
C LEU A 116 -17.49 -1.45 -7.57
N PRO A 117 -16.84 -2.37 -8.30
CA PRO A 117 -16.63 -3.79 -7.98
C PRO A 117 -15.45 -4.03 -7.01
N VAL A 118 -15.34 -5.28 -6.54
CA VAL A 118 -14.15 -5.77 -5.82
C VAL A 118 -12.95 -5.67 -6.76
N VAL A 119 -11.82 -5.19 -6.26
CA VAL A 119 -10.58 -5.10 -7.05
C VAL A 119 -9.78 -6.39 -6.96
N THR A 120 -9.14 -6.78 -8.06
CA THR A 120 -8.14 -7.84 -8.07
C THR A 120 -6.75 -7.25 -7.90
N ALA A 121 -5.82 -8.04 -7.37
CA ALA A 121 -4.42 -7.65 -7.32
C ALA A 121 -3.90 -7.42 -8.74
N ILE A 122 -3.07 -6.40 -8.92
CA ILE A 122 -2.47 -6.08 -10.22
C ILE A 122 -1.64 -7.29 -10.68
N PRO A 123 -1.84 -7.81 -11.90
CA PRO A 123 -1.06 -8.92 -12.44
C PRO A 123 0.44 -8.59 -12.50
N GLN A 124 1.28 -9.59 -12.22
CA GLN A 124 2.73 -9.44 -12.35
C GLN A 124 3.11 -9.06 -13.78
N GLY A 125 3.99 -8.07 -13.91
CA GLY A 125 4.47 -7.58 -15.19
C GLY A 125 3.47 -6.72 -15.95
N LEU A 126 2.32 -6.36 -15.38
CA LEU A 126 1.40 -5.43 -16.02
C LEU A 126 2.10 -4.08 -16.24
N GLU A 127 2.17 -3.66 -17.49
CA GLU A 127 2.70 -2.40 -17.97
C GLU A 127 1.52 -1.45 -18.22
N MET A 128 1.60 -0.24 -17.65
CA MET A 128 0.55 0.77 -17.76
C MET A 128 1.12 2.12 -18.16
N LEU A 129 0.34 2.87 -18.93
CA LEU A 129 0.61 4.25 -19.36
C LEU A 129 -0.54 5.15 -18.92
N ALA A 130 -0.23 6.40 -18.57
CA ALA A 130 -1.22 7.40 -18.19
C ALA A 130 -0.79 8.80 -18.62
N GLY A 131 -1.74 9.65 -19.01
CA GLY A 131 -1.45 10.99 -19.53
C GLY A 131 -1.33 11.02 -21.06
N ASP A 132 -0.69 12.06 -21.59
CA ASP A 132 -0.52 12.24 -23.02
C ASP A 132 0.76 13.03 -23.31
N HIS A 133 1.75 12.39 -23.92
CA HIS A 133 3.01 13.04 -24.26
C HIS A 133 2.86 14.09 -25.38
N HIS A 134 1.72 14.17 -26.06
CA HIS A 134 1.40 15.21 -27.04
C HIS A 134 0.36 16.23 -26.53
N GLY A 135 0.03 16.20 -25.24
CA GLY A 135 -1.04 17.01 -24.67
C GLY A 135 -0.84 18.52 -24.84
N THR A 136 -1.92 19.20 -25.25
CA THR A 136 -1.96 20.67 -25.41
C THR A 136 -3.02 21.34 -24.53
N ALA A 137 -3.76 20.57 -23.76
CA ALA A 137 -4.87 21.02 -22.91
C ALA A 137 -5.03 20.09 -21.70
N ALA A 138 -5.92 20.44 -20.78
CA ALA A 138 -6.19 19.63 -19.59
C ALA A 138 -6.59 18.20 -19.96
N ASN A 139 -5.97 17.23 -19.29
CA ASN A 139 -6.23 15.80 -19.43
C ASN A 139 -6.90 15.29 -18.14
N PRO A 140 -8.05 14.59 -18.19
CA PRO A 140 -8.71 14.04 -16.99
C PRO A 140 -7.84 13.10 -16.15
N ALA A 141 -6.80 12.48 -16.74
CA ALA A 141 -5.85 11.63 -16.05
C ALA A 141 -4.73 12.42 -15.34
N ILE A 142 -4.66 13.74 -15.51
CA ILE A 142 -3.61 14.59 -14.96
C ILE A 142 -4.24 15.71 -14.13
N ALA A 143 -3.74 15.86 -12.90
CA ALA A 143 -3.98 17.02 -12.07
C ALA A 143 -2.66 17.63 -11.61
N TYR A 144 -2.72 18.87 -11.16
CA TYR A 144 -1.61 19.59 -10.57
C TYR A 144 -1.98 20.00 -9.17
N PHE A 145 -1.00 20.11 -8.29
CA PHE A 145 -1.24 20.55 -6.93
C PHE A 145 -0.17 21.54 -6.50
N CYS A 146 -0.60 22.59 -5.79
CA CYS A 146 0.31 23.42 -5.00
C CYS A 146 -0.14 23.41 -3.54
N GLN A 147 0.82 23.41 -2.62
CA GLN A 147 0.53 23.60 -1.20
C GLN A 147 -0.22 24.92 -0.97
N ASN A 148 -1.25 24.90 -0.10
CA ASN A 148 -2.17 26.03 0.17
C ASN A 148 -3.02 26.51 -1.03
N VAL A 149 -3.01 25.82 -2.17
CA VAL A 149 -3.95 26.05 -3.30
C VAL A 149 -4.87 24.85 -3.48
N GLY A 150 -4.32 23.64 -3.47
CA GLY A 150 -5.07 22.41 -3.74
C GLY A 150 -4.91 21.92 -5.18
N TYR A 151 -5.76 20.96 -5.56
CA TYR A 151 -5.73 20.32 -6.88
C TYR A 151 -6.32 21.22 -7.97
N MET A 152 -5.72 21.18 -9.16
CA MET A 152 -6.06 21.98 -10.34
C MET A 152 -5.99 21.10 -11.59
N ALA A 153 -6.92 21.26 -12.52
CA ALA A 153 -6.88 20.55 -13.80
C ALA A 153 -5.90 21.16 -14.82
N ASN A 154 -5.61 22.46 -14.68
CA ASN A 154 -4.65 23.17 -15.53
C ASN A 154 -3.35 23.42 -14.76
N PRO A 155 -2.20 23.40 -15.44
CA PRO A 155 -0.91 23.67 -14.83
C PRO A 155 -0.88 25.09 -14.25
N PRO A 156 -0.44 25.26 -12.98
CA PRO A 156 -0.30 26.58 -12.40
C PRO A 156 0.89 27.33 -13.03
N THR A 157 0.79 28.65 -13.11
CA THR A 157 1.93 29.50 -13.50
C THR A 157 2.89 29.77 -12.34
N SER A 158 2.45 29.56 -11.09
CA SER A 158 3.27 29.66 -9.89
C SER A 158 2.61 28.94 -8.71
N CYS A 159 3.42 28.38 -7.81
CA CYS A 159 2.96 27.87 -6.51
C CYS A 159 3.33 28.85 -5.37
N PRO A 160 2.47 29.01 -4.35
CA PRO A 160 2.79 29.84 -3.18
C PRO A 160 4.02 29.31 -2.42
N VAL A 161 4.84 30.23 -1.91
CA VAL A 161 5.92 29.91 -0.98
C VAL A 161 5.35 29.90 0.44
N VAL A 162 5.46 28.75 1.12
CA VAL A 162 4.98 28.52 2.47
C VAL A 162 6.19 28.15 3.33
N ASN A 163 6.41 28.90 4.42
CA ASN A 163 7.57 28.68 5.32
C ASN A 163 8.93 28.59 4.59
N GLY A 164 9.11 29.38 3.53
CA GLY A 164 10.34 29.40 2.75
C GLY A 164 10.47 28.30 1.69
N ASN A 165 9.39 27.58 1.38
CA ASN A 165 9.38 26.61 0.30
C ASN A 165 8.07 26.62 -0.50
N ALA A 166 8.15 26.60 -1.82
CA ALA A 166 7.01 26.31 -2.69
C ALA A 166 7.01 24.82 -3.04
N GLN A 167 5.86 24.17 -2.86
CA GLN A 167 5.63 22.78 -3.26
C GLN A 167 4.75 22.74 -4.50
N PHE A 168 5.16 21.97 -5.49
CA PHE A 168 4.42 21.66 -6.70
C PHE A 168 4.35 20.15 -6.89
N ASP A 169 3.18 19.61 -7.20
CA ASP A 169 3.03 18.21 -7.54
C ASP A 169 2.34 18.05 -8.91
N ILE A 170 2.77 17.04 -9.66
CA ILE A 170 2.01 16.50 -10.80
C ILE A 170 1.37 15.20 -10.32
N VAL A 171 0.07 15.07 -10.54
CA VAL A 171 -0.75 13.95 -10.06
C VAL A 171 -1.26 13.20 -11.28
N ILE A 172 -0.93 11.93 -11.38
CA ILE A 172 -1.24 11.09 -12.53
C ILE A 172 -2.13 9.93 -12.08
N TYR A 173 -3.26 9.77 -12.75
CA TYR A 173 -4.22 8.68 -12.53
C TYR A 173 -4.07 7.64 -13.64
N PHE A 174 -3.63 6.43 -13.29
CA PHE A 174 -3.55 5.32 -14.23
C PHE A 174 -4.94 4.75 -14.53
N PRO A 175 -5.10 4.07 -15.68
CA PRO A 175 -6.28 3.24 -15.94
C PRO A 175 -6.35 2.09 -14.93
N ASP A 176 -7.55 1.59 -14.66
CA ASP A 176 -7.84 0.64 -13.58
C ASP A 176 -8.74 -0.53 -14.01
N CYS A 177 -8.94 -0.70 -15.32
CA CYS A 177 -9.64 -1.82 -15.93
C CYS A 177 -8.70 -2.53 -16.92
N TRP A 178 -8.41 -3.79 -16.65
CA TRP A 178 -7.52 -4.64 -17.44
C TRP A 178 -8.32 -5.59 -18.35
N ASP A 179 -7.83 -5.85 -19.55
CA ASP A 179 -8.45 -6.75 -20.54
C ASP A 179 -8.46 -8.23 -20.13
N GLY A 180 -7.63 -8.61 -19.17
CA GLY A 180 -7.53 -9.98 -18.67
C GLY A 180 -6.61 -10.88 -19.49
N GLU A 181 -5.95 -10.34 -20.52
CA GLU A 181 -5.13 -11.11 -21.45
C GLU A 181 -3.72 -10.52 -21.59
N HIS A 182 -3.60 -9.23 -21.89
CA HIS A 182 -2.33 -8.61 -22.26
C HIS A 182 -1.68 -7.92 -21.07
N ILE A 183 -0.47 -8.34 -20.70
CA ILE A 183 0.30 -7.66 -19.65
C ILE A 183 0.93 -6.34 -20.11
N LYS A 184 0.86 -5.99 -21.40
CA LYS A 184 1.40 -4.74 -21.94
C LYS A 184 0.67 -4.29 -23.21
N PRO A 185 0.72 -3.01 -23.57
CA PRO A 185 0.21 -2.56 -24.86
C PRO A 185 1.05 -3.12 -26.02
N ASP A 186 0.42 -3.31 -27.18
CA ASP A 186 1.10 -3.59 -28.44
C ASP A 186 0.70 -2.55 -29.48
N PHE A 187 1.54 -1.52 -29.63
CA PHE A 187 1.31 -0.41 -30.54
C PHE A 187 1.33 -0.83 -32.01
N SER A 188 1.97 -1.96 -32.36
CA SER A 188 2.05 -2.45 -33.73
C SER A 188 0.73 -3.06 -34.22
N SER A 189 -0.02 -3.66 -33.29
CA SER A 189 -1.35 -4.23 -33.55
C SER A 189 -2.50 -3.35 -33.05
N GLY A 190 -2.18 -2.24 -32.36
CA GLY A 190 -3.17 -1.30 -31.81
C GLY A 190 -3.81 -1.77 -30.50
N VAL A 191 -3.22 -2.76 -29.83
CA VAL A 191 -3.72 -3.29 -28.55
C VAL A 191 -3.41 -2.30 -27.44
N GLN A 192 -4.46 -1.83 -26.78
CA GLN A 192 -4.41 -1.22 -25.46
C GLN A 192 -4.86 -2.28 -24.46
N ASN A 193 -4.03 -2.56 -23.46
CA ASN A 193 -4.32 -3.57 -22.44
C ASN A 193 -5.15 -3.01 -21.27
N MET A 194 -5.27 -1.68 -21.19
CA MET A 194 -5.90 -0.98 -20.08
C MET A 194 -6.94 0.04 -20.54
N ALA A 195 -7.97 0.23 -19.72
CA ALA A 195 -8.94 1.31 -19.85
C ALA A 195 -9.29 1.94 -18.50
N TYR A 196 -9.81 3.16 -18.55
CA TYR A 196 -10.40 3.80 -17.38
C TYR A 196 -11.81 3.27 -17.13
N HIS A 197 -12.16 3.14 -15.86
CA HIS A 197 -13.53 2.87 -15.45
C HIS A 197 -14.51 3.98 -15.86
N ASN A 198 -15.80 3.65 -15.81
CA ASN A 198 -16.88 4.61 -15.95
C ASN A 198 -17.06 5.43 -14.66
N ASN A 199 -16.81 6.73 -14.73
CA ASN A 199 -16.90 7.66 -13.60
C ASN A 199 -18.28 7.71 -12.90
N LYS A 200 -19.35 7.19 -13.52
CA LYS A 200 -20.70 7.19 -12.91
C LYS A 200 -20.88 6.11 -11.86
N ASP A 201 -20.32 4.93 -12.10
CA ASP A 201 -20.61 3.73 -11.31
C ASP A 201 -19.36 2.89 -10.97
N GLY A 202 -18.17 3.30 -11.42
CA GLY A 202 -16.93 2.57 -11.19
C GLY A 202 -16.74 1.34 -12.07
N SER A 203 -17.71 1.02 -12.93
CA SER A 203 -17.70 -0.19 -13.74
C SER A 203 -16.62 -0.14 -14.81
N CYS A 204 -16.09 -1.32 -15.15
CA CYS A 204 -15.18 -1.44 -16.26
C CYS A 204 -15.91 -1.62 -17.60
N PRO A 205 -15.37 -1.10 -18.71
CA PRO A 205 -15.88 -1.40 -20.03
C PRO A 205 -15.85 -2.90 -20.32
N GLU A 206 -16.73 -3.39 -21.19
CA GLU A 206 -16.88 -4.83 -21.50
C GLU A 206 -15.58 -5.48 -21.99
N ALA A 207 -14.79 -4.76 -22.78
CA ALA A 207 -13.49 -5.23 -23.28
C ALA A 207 -12.37 -5.25 -22.21
N TYR A 208 -12.61 -4.67 -21.03
CA TYR A 208 -11.63 -4.55 -19.95
C TYR A 208 -12.21 -5.05 -18.61
N PRO A 209 -12.68 -6.30 -18.52
CA PRO A 209 -13.59 -6.75 -17.47
C PRO A 209 -12.95 -6.84 -16.07
N ILE A 210 -11.62 -6.79 -15.96
CA ILE A 210 -10.92 -7.02 -14.68
C ILE A 210 -10.58 -5.68 -14.01
N LYS A 211 -11.30 -5.38 -12.94
CA LYS A 211 -11.04 -4.20 -12.11
C LYS A 211 -9.81 -4.42 -11.22
N ILE A 212 -8.82 -3.55 -11.33
CA ILE A 212 -7.67 -3.46 -10.41
C ILE A 212 -7.74 -2.18 -9.58
N GLN A 213 -6.82 -2.00 -8.62
CA GLN A 213 -6.68 -0.71 -7.95
C GLN A 213 -6.23 0.37 -8.96
N GLN A 214 -6.85 1.55 -8.89
CA GLN A 214 -6.32 2.71 -9.60
C GLN A 214 -5.08 3.22 -8.88
N LEU A 215 -4.00 3.41 -9.64
CA LEU A 215 -2.83 4.11 -9.15
C LEU A 215 -3.05 5.61 -9.33
N GLN A 216 -3.04 6.35 -8.23
CA GLN A 216 -2.85 7.79 -8.22
C GLN A 216 -1.40 8.08 -7.81
N LEU A 217 -0.54 8.37 -8.78
CA LEU A 217 0.86 8.73 -8.56
C LEU A 217 0.96 10.24 -8.34
N ASN A 218 1.35 10.66 -7.14
CA ASN A 218 1.64 12.05 -6.81
C ASN A 218 3.16 12.26 -6.85
N LEU A 219 3.64 13.03 -7.82
CA LEU A 219 5.04 13.37 -8.02
C LEU A 219 5.33 14.72 -7.38
N GLN A 220 6.12 14.76 -6.31
CA GLN A 220 6.37 15.99 -5.54
C GLN A 220 7.67 16.67 -5.94
N TYR A 221 7.62 17.99 -6.09
CA TYR A 221 8.78 18.87 -6.28
C TYR A 221 8.83 19.98 -5.23
N THR A 222 9.96 20.08 -4.53
CA THR A 222 10.38 21.27 -3.78
C THR A 222 10.99 22.31 -4.72
N LEU A 223 10.36 23.48 -4.83
CA LEU A 223 10.80 24.57 -5.71
C LEU A 223 11.64 25.64 -4.98
N GLY A 224 11.82 25.52 -3.66
CA GLY A 224 12.53 26.47 -2.82
C GLY A 224 11.74 27.77 -2.63
N ASN A 225 12.46 28.87 -2.39
CA ASN A 225 11.87 30.21 -2.19
C ASN A 225 11.30 30.85 -3.48
N ASN A 226 11.31 30.14 -4.60
CA ASN A 226 10.76 30.62 -5.86
C ASN A 226 9.79 29.57 -6.44
N GLY A 227 8.49 29.83 -6.31
CA GLY A 227 7.44 28.96 -6.86
C GLY A 227 7.09 29.20 -8.33
N ASP A 228 7.84 30.04 -9.05
CA ASP A 228 7.55 30.36 -10.46
C ASP A 228 7.65 29.12 -11.37
N LEU A 229 6.58 28.86 -12.11
CA LEU A 229 6.44 27.77 -13.08
C LEU A 229 6.14 28.32 -14.49
N ASN A 230 6.25 29.64 -14.71
CA ASN A 230 6.12 30.20 -16.06
C ASN A 230 7.21 29.63 -16.97
N GLY A 231 6.78 29.02 -18.09
CA GLY A 231 7.69 28.35 -19.00
C GLY A 231 8.32 27.08 -18.41
N ALA A 232 7.74 26.48 -17.36
CA ALA A 232 8.10 25.14 -16.94
C ALA A 232 7.74 24.14 -18.04
N GLN A 233 8.61 23.16 -18.24
CA GLN A 233 8.55 22.22 -19.33
C GLN A 233 8.86 20.80 -18.86
N LEU A 234 8.32 19.82 -19.57
CA LEU A 234 8.62 18.41 -19.40
C LEU A 234 9.47 17.91 -20.56
N SER A 235 10.33 16.92 -20.30
CA SER A 235 11.13 16.29 -21.35
C SER A 235 10.23 15.69 -22.43
N MET A 236 10.71 15.72 -23.67
CA MET A 236 10.04 15.17 -24.84
C MET A 236 11.03 14.36 -25.66
N ASP A 237 10.52 13.47 -26.49
CA ASP A 237 11.34 12.63 -27.35
C ASP A 237 12.30 13.50 -28.18
N PRO A 238 13.60 13.14 -28.22
CA PRO A 238 14.58 13.93 -28.93
C PRO A 238 14.33 13.90 -30.43
N ILE A 239 14.71 14.98 -31.11
CA ILE A 239 14.68 15.05 -32.57
C ILE A 239 16.08 15.09 -33.14
N MET A 240 16.25 14.59 -34.36
CA MET A 240 17.50 14.70 -35.09
C MET A 240 17.65 16.08 -35.71
N VAL A 241 18.62 16.85 -35.24
CA VAL A 241 19.02 18.13 -35.84
C VAL A 241 20.45 17.99 -36.33
N ASN A 242 20.67 18.08 -37.64
CA ASN A 242 21.99 17.98 -38.27
C ASN A 242 22.79 16.72 -37.86
N GLY A 243 22.12 15.57 -37.72
CA GLY A 243 22.79 14.32 -37.33
C GLY A 243 23.02 14.15 -35.82
N VAL A 244 22.49 15.05 -34.99
CA VAL A 244 22.62 14.99 -33.52
C VAL A 244 21.24 14.90 -32.88
N LEU A 245 21.06 13.93 -31.97
CA LEU A 245 19.88 13.86 -31.12
C LEU A 245 19.84 15.09 -30.21
N THR A 246 18.84 15.92 -30.42
CA THR A 246 18.65 17.19 -29.71
C THR A 246 17.45 17.07 -28.79
N PRO A 247 17.62 17.30 -27.47
CA PRO A 247 16.52 17.23 -26.51
C PRO A 247 15.39 18.19 -26.89
N GLN A 248 14.15 17.74 -26.68
CA GLN A 248 12.95 18.55 -26.82
C GLN A 248 12.31 18.78 -25.45
N TRP A 249 11.50 19.84 -25.35
CA TRP A 249 10.84 20.24 -24.12
C TRP A 249 9.41 20.71 -24.43
N GLY A 250 8.43 20.04 -23.82
CA GLY A 250 7.00 20.30 -23.98
C GLY A 250 6.43 21.12 -22.84
N SER A 251 5.23 21.67 -23.01
CA SER A 251 4.52 22.32 -21.89
C SER A 251 4.16 21.30 -20.80
N LEU A 252 3.75 21.75 -19.61
CA LEU A 252 3.28 20.82 -18.57
C LEU A 252 2.10 19.94 -19.00
N TYR A 253 1.33 20.31 -20.03
CA TYR A 253 0.26 19.46 -20.57
C TYR A 253 0.74 18.15 -21.20
N THR A 254 2.05 17.98 -21.44
CA THR A 254 2.62 16.70 -21.92
C THR A 254 2.88 15.70 -20.79
N ALA A 255 2.41 15.99 -19.58
CA ALA A 255 2.57 15.13 -18.42
C ALA A 255 2.00 13.74 -18.65
N HIS A 256 2.81 12.75 -18.30
CA HIS A 256 2.47 11.34 -18.32
C HIS A 256 3.30 10.58 -17.29
N ALA A 257 2.93 9.33 -17.06
CA ALA A 257 3.69 8.42 -16.25
C ALA A 257 3.52 6.99 -16.77
N ASP A 258 4.48 6.18 -16.39
CA ASP A 258 4.62 4.81 -16.81
C ASP A 258 4.86 3.92 -15.60
N PHE A 259 4.39 2.69 -15.67
CA PHE A 259 4.47 1.74 -14.57
C PHE A 259 4.64 0.31 -15.06
N ILE A 260 5.52 -0.46 -14.41
CA ILE A 260 5.60 -1.92 -14.55
C ILE A 260 5.43 -2.54 -13.17
N ASN A 261 4.40 -3.36 -13.00
CA ASN A 261 4.15 -4.06 -11.75
C ASN A 261 5.19 -5.16 -11.50
N ALA A 262 5.96 -5.04 -10.42
CA ALA A 262 6.85 -6.09 -9.92
C ALA A 262 6.77 -6.20 -8.39
N TRP A 263 5.61 -5.88 -7.81
CA TRP A 263 5.33 -6.18 -6.40
C TRP A 263 5.57 -7.65 -6.07
N LYS A 264 5.97 -7.95 -4.83
CA LYS A 264 5.87 -9.32 -4.31
C LYS A 264 4.39 -9.77 -4.39
N PRO A 265 4.06 -10.87 -5.09
CA PRO A 265 2.68 -11.28 -5.33
C PRO A 265 1.83 -11.36 -4.05
N ASP A 266 2.30 -12.08 -3.03
CA ASP A 266 1.52 -12.27 -1.79
C ASP A 266 1.34 -10.97 -1.00
N SER A 267 2.28 -10.02 -1.12
CA SER A 267 2.18 -8.72 -0.44
C SER A 267 1.12 -7.84 -1.09
N LEU A 268 1.09 -7.80 -2.42
CA LEU A 268 0.05 -7.08 -3.15
C LEU A 268 -1.32 -7.77 -3.00
N GLN A 269 -1.35 -9.09 -2.94
CA GLN A 269 -2.57 -9.84 -2.63
C GLN A 269 -3.06 -9.53 -1.20
N TYR A 270 -2.18 -9.52 -0.20
CA TYR A 270 -2.51 -9.09 1.15
C TYR A 270 -3.09 -7.68 1.16
N ALA A 271 -2.46 -6.73 0.47
CA ALA A 271 -2.92 -5.35 0.39
C ALA A 271 -4.30 -5.25 -0.28
N THR A 272 -4.50 -5.98 -1.38
CA THR A 272 -5.78 -6.06 -2.09
C THR A 272 -6.88 -6.58 -1.18
N ASP A 273 -6.65 -7.70 -0.50
CA ASP A 273 -7.67 -8.34 0.32
C ASP A 273 -7.97 -7.55 1.58
N ASN A 274 -6.94 -7.09 2.29
CA ASN A 274 -7.08 -6.50 3.62
C ASN A 274 -7.24 -4.99 3.63
N CYS A 275 -6.74 -4.30 2.61
CA CYS A 275 -6.74 -2.83 2.55
C CYS A 275 -7.74 -2.30 1.52
N SER A 276 -7.87 -2.96 0.37
CA SER A 276 -8.85 -2.55 -0.64
C SER A 276 -10.23 -3.18 -0.39
N ASN A 277 -10.29 -4.51 -0.26
CA ASN A 277 -11.56 -5.25 -0.28
C ASN A 277 -12.19 -5.47 1.10
N ASN A 278 -11.40 -5.55 2.17
CA ASN A 278 -11.92 -5.80 3.52
C ASN A 278 -12.37 -4.50 4.22
N GLY A 279 -13.67 -4.21 4.14
CA GLY A 279 -14.30 -3.11 4.89
C GLY A 279 -13.77 -1.73 4.54
N ASN A 280 -13.15 -1.60 3.36
CA ASN A 280 -12.47 -0.39 2.89
C ASN A 280 -11.44 0.17 3.89
N THR A 281 -10.64 -0.71 4.51
CA THR A 281 -9.66 -0.33 5.53
C THR A 281 -8.46 0.40 4.92
N ALA A 282 -8.20 1.64 5.33
CA ALA A 282 -6.99 2.34 4.92
C ALA A 282 -5.76 1.78 5.66
N CYS A 283 -4.90 1.03 4.96
CA CYS A 283 -3.68 0.45 5.56
C CYS A 283 -2.48 1.42 5.55
N SER A 284 -2.61 2.61 4.95
CA SER A 284 -1.48 3.52 4.75
C SER A 284 -0.31 2.79 4.06
N SER A 285 0.83 2.62 4.74
CA SER A 285 2.02 1.90 4.24
C SER A 285 2.33 0.63 5.04
N ASP A 286 1.34 0.08 5.76
CA ASP A 286 1.50 -1.12 6.59
C ASP A 286 1.25 -2.39 5.77
N ILE A 287 2.04 -2.58 4.71
CA ILE A 287 2.02 -3.76 3.85
C ILE A 287 3.22 -4.66 4.20
N PRO A 288 2.99 -5.94 4.53
CA PRO A 288 4.06 -6.86 4.90
C PRO A 288 4.79 -7.41 3.69
N THR A 289 6.07 -7.73 3.85
CA THR A 289 6.82 -8.57 2.90
C THR A 289 6.50 -10.05 3.07
N TYR A 290 6.09 -10.46 4.27
CA TYR A 290 5.62 -11.80 4.55
C TYR A 290 4.43 -11.76 5.51
N TYR A 291 3.36 -12.46 5.12
CA TYR A 291 2.15 -12.64 5.91
C TYR A 291 1.72 -14.10 5.82
N VAL A 292 1.61 -14.77 6.96
CA VAL A 292 1.03 -16.12 7.02
C VAL A 292 0.17 -16.25 8.27
N LYS A 293 -1.02 -16.82 8.10
CA LYS A 293 -1.92 -17.17 9.21
C LYS A 293 -1.33 -18.33 10.04
N SER A 294 -1.77 -18.49 11.27
CA SER A 294 -1.41 -19.62 12.12
C SER A 294 -1.69 -20.96 11.42
N SER A 295 -0.71 -21.87 11.46
CA SER A 295 -0.85 -23.26 10.99
C SER A 295 -1.54 -24.14 12.02
N SER A 296 -1.46 -23.76 13.30
CA SER A 296 -2.24 -24.32 14.41
C SER A 296 -2.41 -23.28 15.52
N ASP A 297 -3.55 -23.30 16.20
CA ASP A 297 -3.72 -22.60 17.49
C ASP A 297 -4.67 -23.35 18.42
N THR A 298 -4.52 -23.08 19.71
CA THR A 298 -5.36 -23.65 20.77
C THR A 298 -5.16 -22.86 22.05
N TRP A 299 -6.08 -22.98 22.99
CA TRP A 299 -5.87 -22.52 24.35
C TRP A 299 -6.11 -23.67 25.32
N LEU A 300 -5.30 -23.71 26.37
CA LEU A 300 -5.44 -24.65 27.48
C LEU A 300 -6.11 -23.90 28.64
N ASP A 301 -7.17 -24.47 29.18
CA ASP A 301 -7.68 -24.01 30.47
C ASP A 301 -6.70 -24.34 31.62
N SER A 302 -6.93 -23.77 32.80
CA SER A 302 -6.13 -24.03 34.00
C SER A 302 -6.04 -25.51 34.41
N GLY A 303 -6.94 -26.37 33.92
CA GLY A 303 -6.90 -27.82 34.09
C GLY A 303 -6.01 -28.54 33.06
N GLY A 304 -5.53 -27.83 32.04
CA GLY A 304 -4.73 -28.36 30.94
C GLY A 304 -5.56 -28.92 29.79
N THR A 305 -6.88 -28.67 29.75
CA THR A 305 -7.75 -29.15 28.67
C THR A 305 -7.59 -28.26 27.43
N PRO A 306 -7.30 -28.82 26.25
CA PRO A 306 -7.20 -28.04 25.02
C PRO A 306 -8.57 -27.71 24.41
N HIS A 307 -8.70 -26.48 23.92
CA HIS A 307 -9.88 -25.94 23.25
C HIS A 307 -9.49 -25.51 21.83
N ASN A 308 -9.62 -26.44 20.87
CA ASN A 308 -9.05 -26.30 19.52
C ASN A 308 -10.05 -25.77 18.48
N ALA A 309 -11.35 -25.86 18.74
CA ALA A 309 -12.40 -25.53 17.77
C ALA A 309 -13.09 -24.19 18.06
N ASP A 310 -12.64 -23.48 19.10
CA ASP A 310 -13.24 -22.22 19.50
C ASP A 310 -12.88 -21.11 18.51
N GLU A 311 -13.83 -20.23 18.20
CA GLU A 311 -13.58 -19.01 17.42
C GLU A 311 -12.72 -17.98 18.17
N LYS A 312 -12.56 -18.18 19.49
CA LYS A 312 -11.81 -17.31 20.40
C LYS A 312 -10.80 -18.11 21.19
N LEU A 313 -9.54 -17.69 21.10
CA LEU A 313 -8.48 -18.08 22.02
C LEU A 313 -8.68 -17.27 23.30
N ARG A 314 -9.29 -17.91 24.30
CA ARG A 314 -9.56 -17.32 25.60
C ARG A 314 -8.39 -17.60 26.53
N VAL A 315 -7.99 -16.61 27.32
CA VAL A 315 -6.97 -16.79 28.35
C VAL A 315 -7.37 -16.06 29.63
N GLY A 316 -7.88 -16.81 30.60
CA GLY A 316 -8.10 -16.37 31.99
C GLY A 316 -6.88 -16.65 32.88
N PRO A 317 -6.99 -16.38 34.19
CA PRO A 317 -5.89 -16.60 35.13
C PRO A 317 -5.43 -18.07 35.14
N GLY A 318 -4.18 -18.33 34.76
CA GLY A 318 -3.60 -19.67 34.70
C GLY A 318 -3.80 -20.43 33.38
N ASP A 319 -4.58 -19.88 32.45
CA ASP A 319 -4.76 -20.43 31.11
C ASP A 319 -3.55 -20.09 30.21
N ILE A 320 -3.40 -20.83 29.10
CA ILE A 320 -2.29 -20.64 28.15
C ILE A 320 -2.79 -20.72 26.72
N ILE A 321 -2.49 -19.71 25.90
CA ILE A 321 -2.70 -19.78 24.44
C ILE A 321 -1.43 -20.32 23.78
N PHE A 322 -1.58 -21.15 22.76
CA PHE A 322 -0.54 -21.60 21.86
C PHE A 322 -0.86 -21.22 20.42
N MET A 323 0.14 -20.77 19.68
CA MET A 323 0.04 -20.49 18.25
C MET A 323 1.28 -20.99 17.54
N LYS A 324 1.11 -21.54 16.34
CA LYS A 324 2.19 -22.05 15.50
C LYS A 324 2.09 -21.47 14.10
N PHE A 325 3.24 -21.19 13.50
CA PHE A 325 3.37 -20.55 12.20
C PHE A 325 4.45 -21.26 11.38
N PRO A 326 4.29 -21.37 10.05
CA PRO A 326 5.40 -21.70 9.17
C PRO A 326 6.50 -20.63 9.29
N THR A 327 7.75 -21.05 9.40
CA THR A 327 8.90 -20.12 9.36
C THR A 327 8.96 -19.49 7.97
N PRO A 328 9.19 -18.17 7.86
CA PRO A 328 9.35 -17.51 6.57
C PRO A 328 10.48 -18.16 5.76
N VAL A 329 10.19 -18.57 4.53
CA VAL A 329 11.24 -18.88 3.56
C VAL A 329 11.92 -17.55 3.21
N ILE A 330 13.19 -17.40 3.55
CA ILE A 330 13.94 -16.18 3.22
C ILE A 330 13.96 -16.05 1.70
N THR A 331 13.27 -15.04 1.19
CA THR A 331 13.34 -14.60 -0.20
C THR A 331 14.31 -13.43 -0.31
N ASP A 332 14.53 -12.92 -1.50
CA ASP A 332 15.34 -11.72 -1.75
C ASP A 332 14.60 -10.40 -1.39
N TYR A 333 13.42 -10.48 -0.78
CA TYR A 333 12.74 -9.33 -0.16
C TYR A 333 13.19 -9.16 1.29
N THR A 334 13.74 -7.98 1.60
CA THR A 334 14.20 -7.64 2.94
C THR A 334 13.04 -7.20 3.84
N TYR A 335 13.11 -7.54 5.13
CA TYR A 335 12.21 -7.01 6.15
C TYR A 335 13.04 -6.42 7.30
N GLN A 336 12.49 -5.45 8.01
CA GLN A 336 13.15 -4.79 9.15
C GLN A 336 12.81 -5.49 10.47
N THR A 337 11.52 -5.76 10.69
CA THR A 337 10.97 -6.26 11.96
C THR A 337 9.92 -7.35 11.72
N ALA A 338 9.97 -8.42 12.51
CA ALA A 338 8.91 -9.43 12.55
C ALA A 338 7.95 -9.23 13.74
N PHE A 339 6.66 -9.40 13.47
CA PHE A 339 5.58 -9.21 14.43
C PHE A 339 4.64 -10.41 14.45
N ILE A 340 4.02 -10.63 15.61
CA ILE A 340 2.77 -11.37 15.70
C ILE A 340 1.61 -10.39 15.60
N GLN A 341 0.72 -10.65 14.64
CA GLN A 341 -0.54 -9.96 14.48
C GLN A 341 -1.65 -10.80 15.13
N THR A 342 -2.43 -10.21 16.03
CA THR A 342 -3.63 -10.83 16.62
C THR A 342 -4.77 -9.82 16.64
N GLN A 343 -6.01 -10.26 16.81
CA GLN A 343 -7.15 -9.35 17.00
C GLN A 343 -7.88 -9.72 18.28
N GLY A 344 -8.07 -8.76 19.18
CA GLY A 344 -8.73 -9.00 20.46
C GLY A 344 -8.47 -7.94 21.52
N GLY A 345 -8.90 -8.25 22.74
CA GLY A 345 -8.83 -7.35 23.89
C GLY A 345 -9.19 -8.04 25.21
N ASP A 346 -9.10 -7.26 26.30
CA ASP A 346 -9.59 -7.63 27.62
C ASP A 346 -11.12 -7.65 27.62
N VAL A 347 -11.73 -8.72 28.12
CA VAL A 347 -13.19 -8.88 28.22
C VAL A 347 -13.71 -8.78 29.65
N THR A 348 -12.83 -8.40 30.60
CA THR A 348 -13.12 -8.27 32.03
C THR A 348 -13.61 -6.87 32.37
N ASP A 349 -12.80 -5.86 32.07
CA ASP A 349 -13.07 -4.44 32.30
C ASP A 349 -12.15 -3.55 31.45
N SER A 350 -12.21 -2.22 31.65
CA SER A 350 -11.45 -1.24 30.87
C SER A 350 -9.98 -1.07 31.26
N THR A 351 -9.48 -1.80 32.27
CA THR A 351 -8.10 -1.65 32.75
C THR A 351 -7.16 -2.47 31.90
N ALA A 352 -6.29 -1.80 31.15
CA ALA A 352 -5.39 -2.49 30.24
C ALA A 352 -4.33 -3.35 30.96
N VAL A 353 -3.92 -4.42 30.28
CA VAL A 353 -2.97 -5.42 30.78
C VAL A 353 -1.87 -5.70 29.75
N TYR A 354 -0.70 -6.12 30.25
CA TYR A 354 0.34 -6.71 29.43
C TYR A 354 0.40 -8.21 29.68
N LEU A 355 0.31 -9.00 28.60
CA LEU A 355 0.64 -10.43 28.64
C LEU A 355 1.99 -10.65 27.97
N TYR A 356 2.83 -11.51 28.56
CA TYR A 356 4.12 -11.86 27.97
C TYR A 356 3.96 -13.00 26.98
N LEU A 357 4.70 -12.90 25.88
CA LEU A 357 4.81 -13.92 24.85
C LEU A 357 6.08 -14.74 25.13
N PHE A 358 5.99 -16.05 25.04
CA PHE A 358 7.11 -16.96 25.22
C PHE A 358 7.26 -17.88 24.01
N ALA A 359 8.46 -18.41 23.78
CA ALA A 359 8.68 -19.45 22.80
C ALA A 359 7.99 -20.76 23.22
N ALA A 360 7.48 -21.52 22.26
CA ALA A 360 6.89 -22.83 22.50
C ALA A 360 7.58 -23.93 21.67
N ALA A 361 7.45 -25.18 22.11
CA ALA A 361 7.82 -26.34 21.31
C ALA A 361 6.96 -26.40 20.03
N THR A 362 7.45 -27.04 18.97
CA THR A 362 6.75 -27.12 17.66
C THR A 362 6.19 -28.52 17.35
N ASN A 363 6.45 -29.51 18.21
CA ASN A 363 6.09 -30.91 17.99
C ASN A 363 4.63 -31.27 18.34
N TRP A 364 3.70 -30.32 18.17
CA TRP A 364 2.27 -30.41 18.46
C TRP A 364 1.44 -29.85 17.30
N ASP A 365 0.17 -30.21 17.23
CA ASP A 365 -0.85 -29.65 16.34
C ASP A 365 -2.22 -29.66 17.03
N ASP A 366 -3.11 -28.76 16.61
CA ASP A 366 -4.43 -28.54 17.21
C ASP A 366 -5.48 -29.61 16.85
N GLN A 367 -5.17 -30.56 15.98
CA GLN A 367 -6.11 -31.59 15.55
C GLN A 367 -5.83 -32.96 16.18
N ASN A 368 -4.58 -33.40 16.15
CA ASN A 368 -4.17 -34.76 16.47
C ASN A 368 -3.32 -34.84 17.73
N LYS A 369 -2.52 -33.81 18.01
CA LYS A 369 -1.58 -33.81 19.14
C LYS A 369 -1.50 -32.44 19.82
N PRO A 370 -2.54 -32.04 20.58
CA PRO A 370 -2.54 -30.76 21.27
C PRO A 370 -1.37 -30.61 22.25
N PRO A 371 -0.87 -29.38 22.48
CA PRO A 371 0.22 -29.12 23.40
C PRO A 371 -0.22 -29.33 24.85
N THR A 372 0.73 -29.62 25.72
CA THR A 372 0.57 -29.50 27.18
C THR A 372 1.23 -28.21 27.66
N GLY A 373 0.93 -27.76 28.89
CA GLY A 373 1.51 -26.53 29.44
C GLY A 373 3.05 -26.49 29.43
N SER A 374 3.71 -27.65 29.47
CA SER A 374 5.17 -27.81 29.34
C SER A 374 5.73 -27.46 27.96
N ALA A 375 4.90 -27.40 26.91
CA ALA A 375 5.32 -26.93 25.60
C ALA A 375 5.69 -25.44 25.63
N CYS A 376 5.21 -24.67 26.61
CA CYS A 376 5.51 -23.26 26.76
C CYS A 376 6.80 -23.03 27.57
N THR A 377 7.87 -22.64 26.88
CA THR A 377 9.21 -22.49 27.44
C THR A 377 9.33 -21.21 28.30
N PRO A 378 10.40 -21.04 29.10
CA PRO A 378 10.65 -19.80 29.84
C PRO A 378 11.27 -18.68 28.97
N GLN A 379 11.60 -18.92 27.70
CA GLN A 379 12.18 -17.90 26.82
C GLN A 379 11.13 -16.85 26.48
N SER A 380 11.25 -15.64 27.03
CA SER A 380 10.43 -14.50 26.62
C SER A 380 10.81 -14.06 25.21
N VAL A 381 9.79 -13.81 24.38
CA VAL A 381 9.97 -13.40 22.97
C VAL A 381 9.28 -12.08 22.65
N GLY A 382 8.45 -11.56 23.56
CA GLY A 382 7.74 -10.30 23.39
C GLY A 382 6.67 -10.09 24.45
N ALA A 383 5.82 -9.09 24.25
CA ALA A 383 4.65 -8.84 25.08
C ALA A 383 3.54 -8.22 24.23
N ILE A 384 2.30 -8.35 24.70
CA ILE A 384 1.11 -7.79 24.07
C ILE A 384 0.35 -6.89 25.05
N TYR A 385 0.04 -5.68 24.59
CA TYR A 385 -0.81 -4.73 25.31
C TYR A 385 -2.28 -4.91 24.92
N LEU A 386 -3.13 -5.12 25.92
CA LEU A 386 -4.54 -5.43 25.74
C LEU A 386 -5.38 -4.50 26.62
N ASP A 387 -6.10 -3.59 25.96
CA ASP A 387 -7.21 -2.83 26.56
C ASP A 387 -8.53 -3.54 26.20
N ASN A 388 -9.67 -2.99 26.62
CA ASN A 388 -10.99 -3.58 26.34
C ASN A 388 -11.52 -3.35 24.92
N VAL A 389 -10.68 -2.83 24.01
CA VAL A 389 -11.07 -2.62 22.61
C VAL A 389 -10.69 -3.86 21.81
N ASN A 390 -11.68 -4.46 21.14
CA ASN A 390 -11.41 -5.49 20.13
C ASN A 390 -10.81 -4.84 18.87
N LYS A 391 -9.49 -4.88 18.76
CA LYS A 391 -8.74 -4.32 17.62
C LYS A 391 -7.56 -5.19 17.25
N LEU A 392 -7.00 -4.93 16.07
CA LEU A 392 -5.75 -5.53 15.63
C LEU A 392 -4.61 -5.09 16.57
N ARG A 393 -3.75 -6.04 16.94
CA ARG A 393 -2.58 -5.89 17.79
C ARG A 393 -1.37 -6.38 17.00
N ILE A 394 -0.32 -5.57 16.96
CA ILE A 394 0.93 -5.87 16.28
C ILE A 394 2.03 -5.85 17.34
N ASN A 395 2.64 -7.00 17.61
CA ASN A 395 3.60 -7.14 18.71
C ASN A 395 4.90 -7.71 18.19
N SER A 396 6.01 -7.03 18.45
CA SER A 396 7.31 -7.47 17.94
C SER A 396 7.75 -8.78 18.59
N ILE A 397 8.18 -9.71 17.74
CA ILE A 397 8.86 -10.96 18.12
C ILE A 397 10.13 -11.13 17.29
N ASP A 398 10.69 -10.01 16.82
CA ASP A 398 11.72 -9.96 15.78
C ASP A 398 12.97 -10.79 16.09
N ALA A 399 13.53 -10.64 17.30
CA ALA A 399 14.70 -11.39 17.72
C ALA A 399 14.45 -12.91 17.68
N TYR A 400 13.25 -13.35 18.07
CA TYR A 400 12.88 -14.75 18.06
C TYR A 400 12.73 -15.29 16.64
N VAL A 401 12.05 -14.54 15.75
CA VAL A 401 11.91 -14.94 14.34
C VAL A 401 13.27 -15.04 13.65
N LYS A 402 14.15 -14.05 13.84
CA LYS A 402 15.54 -14.09 13.33
C LYS A 402 16.32 -15.29 13.85
N GLN A 403 16.15 -15.64 15.13
CA GLN A 403 16.75 -16.84 15.72
C GLN A 403 16.23 -18.13 15.05
N GLN A 404 14.92 -18.27 14.85
CA GLN A 404 14.32 -19.46 14.23
C GLN A 404 14.73 -19.62 12.76
N ILE A 405 14.80 -18.51 12.02
CA ILE A 405 15.31 -18.48 10.64
C ILE A 405 16.78 -18.92 10.59
N ALA A 406 17.63 -18.39 11.47
CA ALA A 406 19.05 -18.77 11.53
C ALA A 406 19.24 -20.25 11.90
N ALA A 407 18.35 -20.79 12.74
CA ALA A 407 18.33 -22.21 13.11
C ALA A 407 17.74 -23.11 12.02
N LYS A 408 17.23 -22.55 10.91
CA LYS A 408 16.49 -23.28 9.86
C LYS A 408 15.32 -24.09 10.43
N ALA A 409 14.67 -23.56 11.47
CA ALA A 409 13.49 -24.19 12.05
C ALA A 409 12.35 -24.15 11.00
N PRO A 410 11.61 -25.24 10.77
CA PRO A 410 10.52 -25.25 9.79
C PRO A 410 9.28 -24.50 10.29
N GLU A 411 9.11 -24.40 11.61
CA GLU A 411 7.98 -23.76 12.26
C GLU A 411 8.45 -22.88 13.42
N ILE A 412 7.64 -21.87 13.73
CA ILE A 412 7.78 -20.97 14.86
C ILE A 412 6.55 -21.18 15.74
N ALA A 413 6.74 -21.47 17.02
CA ALA A 413 5.64 -21.59 17.97
C ALA A 413 5.82 -20.61 19.12
N ILE A 414 4.73 -19.96 19.52
CA ILE A 414 4.69 -19.09 20.68
C ILE A 414 3.57 -19.51 21.62
N CYS A 415 3.68 -19.08 22.87
CA CYS A 415 2.62 -19.22 23.85
C CYS A 415 2.43 -17.92 24.63
N ILE A 416 1.20 -17.72 25.12
CA ILE A 416 0.82 -16.57 25.94
C ILE A 416 0.33 -17.10 27.28
N LYS A 417 1.08 -16.82 28.35
CA LYS A 417 0.69 -17.17 29.71
C LYS A 417 -0.01 -15.97 30.35
N ASN A 418 -1.21 -16.18 30.88
CA ASN A 418 -1.91 -15.15 31.62
C ASN A 418 -1.65 -15.28 33.13
N ASN A 419 -0.69 -14.50 33.61
CA ASN A 419 -0.36 -14.38 35.02
C ASN A 419 -1.14 -13.25 35.72
N THR A 420 -2.24 -12.79 35.13
CA THR A 420 -3.04 -11.66 35.61
C THR A 420 -4.41 -12.14 36.04
N SER A 421 -5.18 -11.28 36.72
CA SER A 421 -6.57 -11.58 37.11
C SER A 421 -7.58 -11.37 35.98
N LYS A 422 -7.14 -10.88 34.81
CA LYS A 422 -8.00 -10.56 33.67
C LYS A 422 -8.28 -11.79 32.82
N VAL A 423 -9.34 -11.72 32.03
CA VAL A 423 -9.62 -12.63 30.93
C VAL A 423 -9.48 -11.87 29.62
N VAL A 424 -8.71 -12.42 28.70
CA VAL A 424 -8.47 -11.86 27.37
C VAL A 424 -9.03 -12.82 26.34
N GLU A 425 -9.59 -12.28 25.27
CA GLU A 425 -9.98 -13.05 24.09
C GLU A 425 -9.25 -12.52 22.86
N LEU A 426 -8.58 -13.44 22.16
CA LEU A 426 -8.03 -13.22 20.83
C LEU A 426 -8.83 -14.05 19.82
N ASN A 427 -8.94 -13.59 18.59
CA ASN A 427 -9.45 -14.43 17.50
C ASN A 427 -8.57 -15.68 17.33
N SER A 428 -9.18 -16.82 17.06
CA SER A 428 -8.47 -18.04 16.64
C SER A 428 -8.33 -18.09 15.11
N ARG A 429 -7.72 -19.15 14.60
CA ARG A 429 -7.70 -19.46 13.17
C ARG A 429 -9.06 -19.85 12.59
N GLU A 430 -10.03 -20.16 13.44
CA GLU A 430 -11.35 -20.65 13.02
C GLU A 430 -12.28 -19.52 12.54
N VAL A 431 -11.91 -18.26 12.78
CA VAL A 431 -12.61 -17.12 12.20
C VAL A 431 -12.07 -16.74 10.81
N LYS A 432 -12.89 -16.04 10.02
CA LYS A 432 -12.48 -15.58 8.68
C LYS A 432 -11.54 -14.36 8.68
N LYS A 433 -11.65 -13.50 9.69
CA LYS A 433 -10.96 -12.19 9.78
C LYS A 433 -10.24 -12.04 11.11
N GLY A 434 -9.10 -11.33 11.10
CA GLY A 434 -8.33 -11.10 12.33
C GLY A 434 -7.63 -12.35 12.88
N VAL A 435 -7.46 -13.37 12.04
CA VAL A 435 -6.73 -14.61 12.38
C VAL A 435 -5.32 -14.27 12.84
N PRO A 436 -4.80 -14.92 13.92
CA PRO A 436 -3.41 -14.78 14.31
C PRO A 436 -2.47 -15.03 13.13
N ALA A 437 -1.49 -14.15 12.93
CA ALA A 437 -0.61 -14.23 11.79
C ALA A 437 0.81 -13.75 12.13
N LEU A 438 1.80 -14.38 11.49
CA LEU A 438 3.15 -13.87 11.44
C LEU A 438 3.23 -12.81 10.33
N PHE A 439 3.66 -11.61 10.70
CA PHE A 439 3.66 -10.40 9.87
C PHE A 439 5.05 -9.78 9.88
N LEU A 440 5.76 -9.75 8.74
CA LEU A 440 7.10 -9.16 8.62
C LEU A 440 7.02 -7.88 7.78
N LYS A 441 7.64 -6.80 8.25
CA LYS A 441 7.70 -5.50 7.59
C LYS A 441 9.14 -5.01 7.52
#